data_AF-A0A1F3ZJ52-F1
#
_entry.id   AF-A0A1F3ZJ52-F1
#
_cell.length_a   1.000
_cell.length_b   1.000
_cell.length_c   1.000
_cell.angle_alpha   90.00
_cell.angle_beta   90.00
_cell.angle_gamma   90.00
#
_symmetry.space_group_name_H-M   'P 1'
#
loop_
_entity.id
_entity.type
_entity.pdbx_description
1 polymer ?
#
loop_
_entity_poly.entity_id
_entity_poly.type
_entity_poly.pdbx_seq_one_letter_code
_entity_poly.pdbx_strand_id
1 'polypeptide(L)'
;MLDIQVTKRCLERALRLMDTLFKAIEPSGFTAHVDSEKGVTVLVGNGTTLSISLAEQISRTAHTPTRKEVRARDRYYASFRVSVHAEYPDIPRFDWHATGRLTLTVGEWPSRRWNDTERGLIDSRLRGVIAGIVNLAEEKRIKEAEEERRRNTYEAAVAEYKVQVQARNEERRKLSAMFHDATRLHRANRLREFIAAVEERASRAGELTPEKQAWIAWANAKADWIDPLVKRDDPILDAPEPREPSLWDF
;
A
#
# COMPACT_ATOMS: atom_id res chain seq x y z
N MET A 1 14.82 -27.99 9.05
CA MET A 1 16.06 -27.78 9.83
C MET A 1 15.75 -26.71 10.87
N LEU A 2 16.23 -26.84 12.11
CA LEU A 2 16.02 -25.79 13.12
C LEU A 2 16.67 -24.47 12.66
N ASP A 3 16.10 -23.34 13.06
CA ASP A 3 16.63 -22.00 12.75
C ASP A 3 17.82 -21.69 13.68
N ILE A 4 18.97 -22.28 13.31
CA ILE A 4 20.22 -22.21 14.06
C ILE A 4 21.34 -21.73 13.13
N GLN A 5 21.94 -20.61 13.48
CA GLN A 5 23.03 -19.98 12.73
C GLN A 5 24.30 -19.94 13.58
N VAL A 6 24.99 -21.07 13.67
CA VAL A 6 26.19 -21.22 14.51
C VAL A 6 27.31 -21.90 13.75
N THR A 7 28.56 -21.67 14.17
CA THR A 7 29.70 -22.43 13.64
C THR A 7 29.65 -23.89 14.08
N LYS A 8 30.34 -24.77 13.35
CA LYS A 8 30.43 -26.21 13.67
C LYS A 8 30.83 -26.47 15.12
N ARG A 9 31.70 -25.62 15.68
CA ARG A 9 32.17 -25.71 17.08
C ARG A 9 31.04 -25.56 18.09
N CYS A 10 30.04 -24.72 17.81
CA CYS A 10 28.94 -24.42 18.73
C CYS A 10 27.67 -25.22 18.46
N LEU A 11 27.64 -25.99 17.37
CA LEU A 11 26.46 -26.73 16.92
C LEU A 11 25.92 -27.70 17.98
N GLU A 12 26.79 -28.50 18.60
CA GLU A 12 26.36 -29.48 19.61
C GLU A 12 25.70 -28.81 20.82
N ARG A 13 26.29 -27.71 21.30
CA ARG A 13 25.72 -26.93 22.41
C ARG A 13 24.40 -26.27 22.00
N ALA A 14 24.33 -25.70 20.81
CA ALA A 14 23.12 -25.08 20.29
C ALA A 14 21.95 -26.07 20.21
N LEU A 15 22.20 -27.29 19.72
CA LEU A 15 21.19 -28.35 19.64
C LEU A 15 20.72 -28.79 21.03
N ARG A 16 21.64 -28.97 21.98
CA ARG A 16 21.28 -29.32 23.38
C ARG A 16 20.46 -28.24 24.06
N LEU A 17 20.83 -26.97 23.85
CA LEU A 17 20.10 -25.84 24.40
C LEU A 17 18.67 -25.79 23.86
N MET A 18 18.49 -25.94 22.55
CA MET A 18 17.17 -25.95 21.91
C MET A 18 16.33 -27.14 22.35
N ASP A 19 16.91 -28.35 22.40
CA ASP A 19 16.22 -29.56 22.90
C ASP A 19 15.76 -29.39 24.36
N THR A 20 16.62 -28.87 25.22
CA THR A 20 16.29 -28.63 26.63
C THR A 20 15.21 -27.56 26.76
N LEU A 21 15.29 -26.48 25.97
CA LEU A 21 14.31 -25.41 25.96
C LEU A 21 12.93 -25.90 25.51
N PHE A 22 12.86 -26.68 24.43
CA PHE A 22 11.60 -27.22 23.91
C PHE A 22 10.92 -28.14 24.91
N LYS A 23 11.67 -29.09 25.49
CA LYS A 23 11.13 -29.96 26.56
C LYS A 23 10.68 -29.17 27.78
N ALA A 24 11.37 -28.10 28.13
CA ALA A 24 11.05 -27.30 29.30
C ALA A 24 9.87 -26.33 29.09
N ILE A 25 9.56 -25.96 27.84
CA ILE A 25 8.43 -25.08 27.53
C ILE A 25 7.12 -25.83 27.23
N GLU A 26 7.18 -27.11 26.87
CA GLU A 26 6.01 -27.97 26.67
C GLU A 26 4.97 -27.89 27.82
N PRO A 27 5.35 -27.97 29.12
CA PRO A 27 4.41 -27.83 30.22
C PRO A 27 3.72 -26.46 30.31
N SER A 28 4.28 -25.43 29.66
CA SER A 28 3.68 -24.09 29.56
C SER A 28 2.73 -23.94 28.36
N GLY A 29 2.45 -25.03 27.64
CA GLY A 29 1.46 -25.08 26.55
C GLY A 29 2.00 -24.71 25.17
N PHE A 30 3.32 -24.73 24.97
CA PHE A 30 3.94 -24.45 23.67
C PHE A 30 4.56 -25.70 23.06
N THR A 31 4.30 -25.92 21.77
CA THR A 31 4.92 -26.97 20.96
C THR A 31 5.80 -26.34 19.90
N ALA A 32 7.01 -26.87 19.71
CA ALA A 32 7.92 -26.42 18.67
C ALA A 32 7.60 -27.10 17.33
N HIS A 33 7.49 -26.31 16.27
CA HIS A 33 7.33 -26.78 14.89
C HIS A 33 8.42 -26.19 14.01
N VAL A 34 8.87 -26.97 13.04
CA VAL A 34 9.88 -26.57 12.07
C VAL A 34 9.22 -26.45 10.71
N ASP A 35 9.19 -25.23 10.18
CA ASP A 35 8.82 -24.97 8.80
C ASP A 35 10.06 -25.17 7.93
N SER A 36 10.15 -26.34 7.29
CA SER A 36 11.30 -26.68 6.44
C SER A 36 11.37 -25.88 5.14
N GLU A 37 10.24 -25.35 4.65
CA GLU A 37 10.20 -24.57 3.41
C GLU A 37 10.75 -23.17 3.65
N LYS A 38 10.40 -22.57 4.79
CA LYS A 38 10.86 -21.22 5.17
C LYS A 38 12.17 -21.22 5.96
N GLY A 39 12.61 -22.37 6.45
CA GLY A 39 13.78 -22.49 7.31
C GLY A 39 13.58 -21.85 8.70
N VAL A 40 12.33 -21.73 9.16
CA VAL A 40 11.98 -21.06 10.42
C VAL A 40 11.53 -22.09 11.44
N THR A 41 11.87 -21.85 12.70
CA THR A 41 11.31 -22.60 13.83
C THR A 41 10.31 -21.73 14.56
N VAL A 42 9.16 -22.30 14.90
CA VAL A 42 8.07 -21.59 15.57
C VAL A 42 7.61 -22.35 16.81
N LEU A 43 7.22 -21.60 17.84
CA LEU A 43 6.52 -22.08 19.02
C LEU A 43 5.04 -21.77 18.84
N VAL A 44 4.21 -22.81 18.84
CA VAL A 44 2.75 -22.69 18.71
C VAL A 44 2.14 -23.06 20.06
N GLY A 45 1.35 -22.15 20.62
CA GLY A 45 0.75 -22.35 21.93
C GLY A 45 -0.10 -21.16 22.37
N ASN A 46 -1.10 -21.43 23.20
CA ASN A 46 -1.93 -20.40 23.83
C ASN A 46 -2.58 -19.41 22.82
N GLY A 47 -2.97 -19.91 21.65
CA GLY A 47 -3.58 -19.11 20.59
C GLY A 47 -2.62 -18.16 19.86
N THR A 48 -1.31 -18.30 20.05
CA THR A 48 -0.29 -17.47 19.40
C THR A 48 0.81 -18.33 18.78
N THR A 49 1.51 -17.72 17.81
CA THR A 49 2.69 -18.31 17.18
C THR A 49 3.87 -17.36 17.35
N LEU A 50 4.97 -17.85 17.89
CA LEU A 50 6.20 -17.08 18.07
C LEU A 50 7.33 -17.73 17.27
N SER A 51 8.04 -16.95 16.45
CA SER A 51 9.29 -17.42 15.84
C SER A 51 10.37 -17.59 16.91
N ILE A 52 11.28 -18.53 16.71
CA ILE A 52 12.42 -18.75 17.59
C ILE A 52 13.65 -19.07 16.74
N SER A 53 14.76 -18.39 17.05
CA SER A 53 16.03 -18.58 16.37
C SER A 53 17.20 -18.49 17.33
N LEU A 54 18.28 -19.20 17.00
CA LEU A 54 19.50 -19.23 17.80
C LEU A 54 20.71 -18.92 16.92
N ALA A 55 21.41 -17.84 17.22
CA ALA A 55 22.56 -17.39 16.44
C ALA A 55 23.82 -17.33 17.29
N GLU A 56 24.98 -17.60 16.70
CA GLU A 56 26.27 -17.34 17.32
C GLU A 56 26.65 -15.87 17.10
N GLN A 57 27.04 -15.19 18.17
CA GLN A 57 27.52 -13.83 18.09
C GLN A 57 28.85 -13.81 17.32
N ILE A 58 28.92 -12.94 16.32
CA ILE A 58 30.11 -12.71 15.51
C ILE A 58 30.76 -11.41 15.98
N SER A 59 32.07 -11.47 16.24
CA SER A 59 32.91 -10.29 16.48
C SER A 59 33.65 -9.92 15.20
N ARG A 60 34.11 -8.67 15.11
CA ARG A 60 34.87 -8.19 13.97
C ARG A 60 36.11 -7.42 14.41
N THR A 61 37.20 -7.57 13.66
CA THR A 61 38.42 -6.77 13.78
C THR A 61 38.68 -6.05 12.46
N ALA A 62 39.37 -4.91 12.51
CA ALA A 62 39.79 -4.23 11.28
C ALA A 62 40.71 -5.14 10.47
N HIS A 63 40.38 -5.34 9.19
CA HIS A 63 41.18 -6.20 8.31
C HIS A 63 42.54 -5.56 8.06
N THR A 64 43.60 -6.37 8.18
CA THR A 64 44.94 -5.95 7.80
C THR A 64 45.25 -6.48 6.40
N PRO A 65 45.35 -5.61 5.37
CA PRO A 65 45.54 -6.04 3.99
C PRO A 65 46.75 -6.95 3.85
N THR A 66 46.55 -8.11 3.23
CA THR A 66 47.61 -9.04 2.89
C THR A 66 48.53 -8.44 1.83
N ARG A 67 49.76 -8.97 1.73
CA ARG A 67 50.70 -8.57 0.66
C ARG A 67 50.09 -8.71 -0.74
N LYS A 68 49.18 -9.68 -0.95
CA LYS A 68 48.50 -9.91 -2.23
C LYS A 68 47.49 -8.80 -2.54
N GLU A 69 46.70 -8.39 -1.54
CA GLU A 69 45.71 -7.32 -1.65
C GLU A 69 46.38 -5.95 -1.82
N VAL A 70 47.47 -5.68 -1.09
CA VAL A 70 48.29 -4.48 -1.29
C VAL A 70 48.79 -4.42 -2.73
N ARG A 71 49.35 -5.51 -3.27
CA ARG A 71 49.79 -5.57 -4.68
C ARG A 71 48.64 -5.40 -5.67
N ALA A 72 47.45 -5.91 -5.36
CA ALA A 72 46.27 -5.74 -6.21
C ALA A 72 45.81 -4.28 -6.24
N ARG A 73 45.82 -3.62 -5.08
CA ARG A 73 45.53 -2.19 -4.94
C ARG A 73 46.55 -1.34 -5.70
N ASP A 74 47.84 -1.68 -5.60
CA ASP A 74 48.89 -0.96 -6.30
C ASP A 74 48.76 -1.13 -7.84
N ARG A 75 48.37 -2.32 -8.32
CA ARG A 75 48.06 -2.55 -9.73
C ARG A 75 46.85 -1.73 -10.21
N TYR A 76 45.81 -1.62 -9.40
CA TYR A 76 44.66 -0.76 -9.70
C TYR A 76 45.09 0.70 -9.85
N TYR A 77 45.89 1.24 -8.92
CA TYR A 77 46.39 2.61 -9.05
C TYR A 77 47.33 2.79 -10.26
N ALA A 78 48.12 1.77 -10.60
CA ALA A 78 48.97 1.80 -11.78
C ALA A 78 48.19 1.78 -13.10
N SER A 79 46.98 1.20 -13.15
CA SER A 79 46.19 1.11 -14.40
C SER A 79 45.74 2.48 -14.92
N PHE A 80 45.53 3.45 -14.03
CA PHE A 80 45.26 4.85 -14.41
C PHE A 80 46.41 5.50 -15.19
N ARG A 81 47.63 4.97 -15.11
CA ARG A 81 48.78 5.48 -15.87
C ARG A 81 48.79 5.02 -17.33
N VAL A 82 48.02 3.99 -17.67
CA VAL A 82 47.96 3.39 -19.01
C VAL A 82 46.55 3.47 -19.61
N SER A 83 45.68 4.33 -19.07
CA SER A 83 44.29 4.53 -19.52
C SER A 83 43.45 3.24 -19.58
N VAL A 84 43.76 2.26 -18.71
CA VAL A 84 42.99 1.02 -18.57
C VAL A 84 42.05 1.16 -17.38
N HIS A 85 40.75 1.00 -17.62
CA HIS A 85 39.73 0.92 -16.57
C HIS A 85 39.85 -0.43 -15.85
N ALA A 86 40.53 -0.45 -14.71
CA ALA A 86 40.53 -1.59 -13.79
C ALA A 86 39.54 -1.32 -12.66
N GLU A 87 38.83 -2.36 -12.22
CA GLU A 87 37.98 -2.30 -11.04
C GLU A 87 38.82 -2.33 -9.75
N TYR A 88 38.36 -1.64 -8.71
CA TYR A 88 39.03 -1.67 -7.41
C TYR A 88 39.00 -3.09 -6.85
N PRO A 89 40.12 -3.63 -6.34
CA PRO A 89 40.12 -4.98 -5.77
C PRO A 89 39.20 -5.04 -4.56
N ASP A 90 38.40 -6.10 -4.46
CA ASP A 90 37.53 -6.35 -3.30
C ASP A 90 38.39 -6.74 -2.07
N ILE A 91 38.82 -5.72 -1.32
CA ILE A 91 39.61 -5.86 -0.10
C ILE A 91 38.64 -5.73 1.07
N PRO A 92 38.47 -6.79 1.89
CA PRO A 92 37.58 -6.75 3.04
C PRO A 92 37.97 -5.63 4.01
N ARG A 93 36.96 -4.97 4.59
CA ARG A 93 37.18 -3.97 5.65
C ARG A 93 37.40 -4.61 7.03
N PHE A 94 36.83 -5.80 7.24
CA PHE A 94 36.81 -6.46 8.54
C PHE A 94 37.08 -7.96 8.40
N ASP A 95 37.80 -8.49 9.39
CA ASP A 95 37.88 -9.93 9.63
C ASP A 95 36.84 -10.32 10.68
N TRP A 96 36.01 -11.30 10.35
CA TRP A 96 34.91 -11.76 11.20
C TRP A 96 35.32 -13.01 11.96
N HIS A 97 35.09 -13.02 13.27
CA HIS A 97 35.48 -14.11 14.17
C HIS A 97 34.28 -14.57 14.99
N ALA A 98 34.02 -15.87 14.96
CA ALA A 98 32.95 -16.48 15.74
C ALA A 98 33.32 -16.56 17.22
N THR A 99 32.51 -15.95 18.09
CA THR A 99 32.86 -15.76 19.51
C THR A 99 32.58 -16.97 20.40
N GLY A 100 31.78 -17.92 19.94
CA GLY A 100 31.27 -19.03 20.73
C GLY A 100 30.10 -18.68 21.64
N ARG A 101 29.67 -17.42 21.68
CA ARG A 101 28.54 -16.93 22.49
C ARG A 101 27.26 -17.03 21.68
N LEU A 102 26.20 -17.58 22.28
CA LEU A 102 24.90 -17.77 21.64
C LEU A 102 23.93 -16.63 21.99
N THR A 103 23.04 -16.35 21.05
CA THR A 103 21.93 -15.40 21.18
C THR A 103 20.64 -16.10 20.77
N LEU A 104 19.73 -16.29 21.73
CA LEU A 104 18.39 -16.77 21.50
C LEU A 104 17.47 -15.58 21.23
N THR A 105 16.74 -15.61 20.12
CA THR A 105 15.72 -14.62 19.77
C THR A 105 14.37 -15.30 19.67
N VAL A 106 13.34 -14.70 20.26
CA VAL A 106 11.95 -15.16 20.18
C VAL A 106 11.05 -14.01 19.77
N GLY A 107 10.19 -14.26 18.79
CA GLY A 107 9.27 -13.28 18.20
C GLY A 107 9.94 -12.32 17.22
N GLU A 108 9.11 -11.67 16.41
CA GLU A 108 9.50 -10.59 15.49
C GLU A 108 9.06 -9.23 16.04
N TRP A 109 7.76 -9.10 16.32
CA TRP A 109 7.17 -7.97 17.01
C TRP A 109 5.92 -8.40 17.79
N PRO A 110 5.90 -8.31 19.13
CA PRO A 110 7.04 -8.01 19.99
C PRO A 110 8.12 -9.11 19.90
N SER A 111 9.37 -8.76 20.21
CA SER A 111 10.49 -9.70 20.25
C SER A 111 11.30 -9.60 21.53
N ARG A 112 11.96 -10.70 21.90
CA ARG A 112 12.82 -10.79 23.07
C ARG A 112 14.09 -11.57 22.75
N ARG A 113 15.20 -11.12 23.33
CA ARG A 113 16.53 -11.70 23.11
C ARG A 113 17.22 -12.03 24.41
N TRP A 114 17.90 -13.17 24.42
CA TRP A 114 18.77 -13.62 25.50
C TRP A 114 20.14 -13.93 24.93
N ASN A 115 21.19 -13.39 25.53
CA ASN A 115 22.57 -13.58 25.09
C ASN A 115 23.37 -14.30 26.16
N ASP A 116 24.32 -15.13 25.75
CA ASP A 116 25.42 -15.54 26.60
C ASP A 116 26.22 -14.31 27.06
N THR A 117 26.53 -14.27 28.35
CA THR A 117 27.42 -13.26 28.92
C THR A 117 28.57 -13.91 29.66
N GLU A 118 29.63 -13.14 29.93
CA GLU A 118 30.76 -13.60 30.75
C GLU A 118 30.32 -14.08 32.13
N ARG A 119 29.23 -13.51 32.64
CA ARG A 119 28.67 -13.81 33.96
C ARG A 119 27.65 -14.94 33.93
N GLY A 120 27.29 -15.47 32.77
CA GLY A 120 26.46 -16.67 32.69
C GLY A 120 25.87 -16.92 31.31
N LEU A 121 25.65 -18.20 31.05
CA LEU A 121 25.14 -18.74 29.80
C LEU A 121 23.61 -18.73 29.78
N ILE A 122 23.02 -18.84 28.59
CA ILE A 122 21.57 -19.01 28.43
C ILE A 122 21.11 -20.30 29.13
N ASP A 123 21.92 -21.37 29.05
CA ASP A 123 21.66 -22.68 29.65
C ASP A 123 21.33 -22.59 31.15
N SER A 124 22.02 -21.72 31.90
CA SER A 124 21.82 -21.57 33.34
C SER A 124 20.61 -20.71 33.71
N ARG A 125 19.98 -20.04 32.73
CA ARG A 125 18.87 -19.10 32.93
C ARG A 125 17.58 -19.54 32.24
N LEU A 126 17.46 -20.82 31.86
CA LEU A 126 16.32 -21.36 31.13
C LEU A 126 14.96 -21.04 31.77
N ARG A 127 14.84 -21.07 33.09
CA ARG A 127 13.58 -20.69 33.78
C ARG A 127 13.14 -19.26 33.44
N GLY A 128 14.09 -18.32 33.40
CA GLY A 128 13.82 -16.93 33.04
C GLY A 128 13.53 -16.75 31.54
N VAL A 129 14.14 -17.58 30.69
CA VAL A 129 13.83 -17.62 29.26
C VAL A 129 12.38 -18.07 29.05
N ILE A 130 11.98 -19.19 29.65
CA ILE A 130 10.62 -19.76 29.56
C ILE A 130 9.59 -18.74 30.03
N ALA A 131 9.78 -18.17 31.23
CA ALA A 131 8.88 -17.13 31.74
C ALA A 131 8.80 -15.92 30.79
N GLY A 132 9.92 -15.54 30.17
CA GLY A 132 9.95 -14.46 29.22
C GLY A 132 9.25 -14.77 27.89
N ILE A 133 9.25 -16.03 27.43
CA ILE A 133 8.50 -16.48 26.25
C ILE A 133 6.99 -16.48 26.52
N VAL A 134 6.56 -17.00 27.67
CA VAL A 134 5.14 -17.00 28.06
C VAL A 134 4.60 -15.56 28.13
N ASN A 135 5.35 -14.66 28.76
CA ASN A 135 4.99 -13.25 28.82
C ASN A 135 4.93 -12.59 27.42
N LEU A 136 5.86 -12.94 26.53
CA LEU A 136 5.89 -12.42 25.17
C LEU A 136 4.67 -12.88 24.35
N ALA A 137 4.24 -14.13 24.53
CA ALA A 137 3.04 -14.66 23.89
C ALA A 137 1.79 -13.89 24.33
N GLU A 138 1.65 -13.62 25.62
CA GLU A 138 0.53 -12.85 26.14
C GLU A 138 0.57 -11.38 25.66
N GLU A 139 1.75 -10.75 25.65
CA GLU A 139 1.92 -9.40 25.10
C GLU A 139 1.51 -9.34 23.62
N LYS A 140 1.93 -10.34 22.83
CA LYS A 140 1.56 -10.44 21.42
C LYS A 140 0.04 -10.56 21.26
N ARG A 141 -0.60 -11.45 22.03
CA ARG A 141 -2.05 -11.65 22.00
C ARG A 141 -2.84 -10.37 22.34
N ILE A 142 -2.40 -9.63 23.36
CA ILE A 142 -3.03 -8.37 23.75
C ILE A 142 -2.92 -7.33 22.63
N LYS A 143 -1.74 -7.22 22.01
CA LYS A 143 -1.51 -6.30 20.88
C LYS A 143 -2.36 -6.66 19.67
N GLU A 144 -2.37 -7.93 19.26
CA GLU A 144 -3.18 -8.39 18.13
C GLU A 144 -4.68 -8.13 18.36
N ALA A 145 -5.18 -8.38 19.57
CA ALA A 145 -6.57 -8.09 19.92
C ALA A 145 -6.88 -6.58 19.91
N GLU A 146 -5.94 -5.74 20.33
CA GLU A 146 -6.11 -4.28 20.27
C GLU A 146 -6.08 -3.77 18.83
N GLU A 147 -5.16 -4.27 18.00
CA GLU A 147 -5.06 -3.95 16.59
C GLU A 147 -6.32 -4.36 15.82
N GLU A 148 -6.85 -5.55 16.10
CA GLU A 148 -8.12 -6.01 15.52
C GLU A 148 -9.29 -5.10 15.90
N ARG A 149 -9.38 -4.70 17.18
CA ARG A 149 -10.41 -3.73 17.63
C ARG A 149 -10.27 -2.39 16.90
N ARG A 150 -9.06 -1.85 16.82
CA ARG A 150 -8.77 -0.59 16.12
C ARG A 150 -9.14 -0.68 14.64
N ARG A 151 -8.79 -1.80 14.01
CA ARG A 151 -9.12 -2.07 12.60
C ARG A 151 -10.64 -2.11 12.39
N ASN A 152 -11.38 -2.84 13.23
CA ASN A 152 -12.83 -2.91 13.14
C ASN A 152 -13.49 -1.53 13.33
N THR A 153 -13.02 -0.74 14.29
CA THR A 153 -13.53 0.64 14.48
C THR A 153 -13.23 1.55 13.29
N TYR A 154 -12.05 1.40 12.68
CA TYR A 154 -11.66 2.18 11.52
C TYR A 154 -12.48 1.79 10.29
N GLU A 155 -12.67 0.49 10.03
CA GLU A 155 -13.47 -0.01 8.92
C GLU A 155 -14.93 0.46 9.04
N ALA A 156 -15.51 0.46 10.24
CA ALA A 156 -16.85 0.99 10.50
C ALA A 156 -16.93 2.51 10.21
N ALA A 157 -15.98 3.30 10.71
CA ALA A 157 -15.93 4.74 10.46
C ALA A 157 -15.75 5.07 8.97
N VAL A 158 -14.94 4.29 8.24
CA VAL A 158 -14.76 4.44 6.79
C VAL A 158 -16.04 4.10 6.03
N ALA A 159 -16.77 3.06 6.45
CA ALA A 159 -18.05 2.70 5.84
C ALA A 159 -19.08 3.82 6.03
N GLU A 160 -19.22 4.36 7.24
CA GLU A 160 -20.12 5.48 7.53
C GLU A 160 -19.75 6.73 6.72
N TYR A 161 -18.47 7.09 6.68
CA TYR A 161 -17.97 8.20 5.88
C TYR A 161 -18.33 8.05 4.40
N LYS A 162 -18.14 6.86 3.82
CA LYS A 162 -18.50 6.59 2.41
C LYS A 162 -19.98 6.80 2.15
N VAL A 163 -20.86 6.33 3.03
CA VAL A 163 -22.32 6.53 2.90
C VAL A 163 -22.65 8.02 2.92
N GLN A 164 -22.10 8.79 3.87
CA GLN A 164 -22.34 10.23 3.97
C GLN A 164 -21.84 10.99 2.73
N VAL A 165 -20.66 10.64 2.22
CA VAL A 165 -20.10 11.26 1.02
C VAL A 165 -20.93 10.93 -0.23
N GLN A 166 -21.39 9.69 -0.38
CA GLN A 166 -22.25 9.32 -1.50
C GLN A 166 -23.58 10.08 -1.46
N ALA A 167 -24.26 10.11 -0.31
CA ALA A 167 -25.50 10.86 -0.13
C ALA A 167 -25.31 12.35 -0.46
N ARG A 168 -24.23 12.97 0.05
CA ARG A 168 -23.90 14.37 -0.23
C ARG A 168 -23.62 14.63 -1.71
N ASN A 169 -22.90 13.73 -2.38
CA ASN A 169 -22.58 13.85 -3.79
C ASN A 169 -23.82 13.68 -4.68
N GLU A 170 -24.71 12.75 -4.32
CA GLU A 170 -25.98 12.57 -5.00
C GLU A 170 -26.87 13.82 -4.87
N GLU A 171 -26.96 14.38 -3.65
CA GLU A 171 -27.71 15.62 -3.41
C GLU A 171 -27.13 16.79 -4.20
N ARG A 172 -25.79 16.92 -4.25
CA ARG A 172 -25.12 17.93 -5.08
C ARG A 172 -25.41 17.75 -6.56
N ARG A 173 -25.44 16.51 -7.07
CA ARG A 173 -25.78 16.23 -8.47
C ARG A 173 -27.22 16.60 -8.78
N LYS A 174 -28.18 16.21 -7.93
CA LYS A 174 -29.60 16.57 -8.06
C LYS A 174 -29.78 18.09 -8.07
N LEU A 175 -29.15 18.78 -7.12
CA LEU A 175 -29.21 20.23 -7.05
C LEU A 175 -28.58 20.91 -8.28
N SER A 176 -27.43 20.41 -8.75
CA SER A 176 -26.79 20.92 -9.96
C SER A 176 -27.64 20.73 -11.21
N ALA A 177 -28.28 19.56 -11.35
CA ALA A 177 -29.21 19.30 -12.44
C ALA A 177 -30.43 20.24 -12.38
N MET A 178 -30.99 20.46 -11.18
CA MET A 178 -32.11 21.38 -10.98
C MET A 178 -31.76 22.82 -11.36
N PHE A 179 -30.57 23.32 -10.99
CA PHE A 179 -30.11 24.65 -11.40
C PHE A 179 -29.89 24.75 -12.91
N HIS A 180 -29.37 23.68 -13.52
CA HIS A 180 -29.20 23.60 -14.96
C HIS A 180 -30.55 23.70 -15.68
N ASP A 181 -31.54 22.91 -15.25
CA ASP A 181 -32.90 22.93 -15.81
C ASP A 181 -33.58 24.27 -15.59
N ALA A 182 -33.49 24.86 -14.39
CA ALA A 182 -34.04 26.19 -14.13
C ALA A 182 -33.42 27.26 -15.07
N THR A 183 -32.11 27.17 -15.32
CA THR A 183 -31.43 28.06 -16.26
C THR A 183 -31.91 27.85 -17.70
N ARG A 184 -32.10 26.61 -18.13
CA ARG A 184 -32.64 26.27 -19.45
C ARG A 184 -34.07 26.78 -19.62
N LEU A 185 -34.94 26.54 -18.65
CA LEU A 185 -36.31 27.06 -18.65
C LEU A 185 -36.33 28.59 -18.74
N HIS A 186 -35.50 29.28 -17.97
CA HIS A 186 -35.40 30.74 -18.03
C HIS A 186 -34.95 31.23 -19.42
N ARG A 187 -33.97 30.56 -20.04
CA ARG A 187 -33.53 30.87 -21.42
C ARG A 187 -34.63 30.64 -22.44
N ALA A 188 -35.37 29.53 -22.34
CA ALA A 188 -36.51 29.25 -23.21
C ALA A 188 -37.60 30.32 -23.09
N ASN A 189 -37.95 30.72 -21.86
CA ASN A 189 -38.94 31.77 -21.62
C ASN A 189 -38.48 33.12 -22.18
N ARG A 190 -37.23 33.52 -21.96
CA ARG A 190 -36.67 34.75 -22.55
C ARG A 190 -36.70 34.72 -24.08
N LEU A 191 -36.47 33.55 -24.69
CA LEU A 191 -36.55 33.40 -26.14
C LEU A 191 -38.00 33.53 -26.64
N ARG A 192 -38.97 32.92 -25.95
CA ARG A 192 -40.41 33.07 -26.25
C ARG A 192 -40.88 34.51 -26.14
N GLU A 193 -40.46 35.22 -25.08
CA GLU A 193 -40.76 36.65 -24.91
C GLU A 193 -40.23 37.49 -26.08
N PHE A 194 -38.99 37.22 -26.52
CA PHE A 194 -38.41 37.90 -27.68
C PHE A 194 -39.16 37.59 -28.97
N ILE A 195 -39.48 36.31 -29.22
CA ILE A 195 -40.24 35.88 -30.41
C ILE A 195 -41.62 36.57 -30.43
N ALA A 196 -42.32 36.59 -29.30
CA ALA A 196 -43.62 37.26 -29.18
C ALA A 196 -43.52 38.77 -29.48
N ALA A 197 -42.47 39.45 -28.99
CA ALA A 197 -42.24 40.86 -29.29
C ALA A 197 -41.94 41.11 -30.78
N VAL A 198 -41.21 40.20 -31.44
CA VAL A 198 -40.95 40.25 -32.91
C VAL A 198 -42.24 40.08 -33.69
N GLU A 199 -43.08 39.11 -33.29
CA GLU A 199 -44.38 38.85 -33.91
C GLU A 199 -45.33 40.04 -33.75
N GLU A 200 -45.46 40.60 -32.55
CA GLU A 200 -46.31 41.77 -32.27
C GLU A 200 -45.89 42.98 -33.10
N ARG A 201 -44.58 43.26 -33.19
CA ARG A 201 -44.05 44.35 -34.03
C ARG A 201 -44.36 44.12 -35.50
N ALA A 202 -44.13 42.91 -36.00
CA ALA A 202 -44.39 42.56 -37.40
C ALA A 202 -45.88 42.66 -37.75
N SER A 203 -46.77 42.23 -36.85
CA SER A 203 -48.21 42.34 -37.00
C SER A 203 -48.66 43.80 -37.04
N ARG A 204 -48.12 44.67 -36.17
CA ARG A 204 -48.46 46.11 -36.14
C ARG A 204 -47.97 46.86 -37.37
N ALA A 205 -46.82 46.46 -37.93
CA ALA A 205 -46.25 47.07 -39.13
C ALA A 205 -46.87 46.53 -40.44
N GLY A 206 -47.72 45.49 -40.38
CA GLY A 206 -48.25 44.82 -41.58
C GLY A 206 -47.21 44.02 -42.35
N GLU A 207 -46.07 43.69 -41.74
CA GLU A 207 -44.93 42.99 -42.36
C GLU A 207 -44.92 41.49 -42.03
N LEU A 208 -46.10 40.90 -41.84
CA LEU A 208 -46.24 39.49 -41.49
C LEU A 208 -46.15 38.63 -42.77
N THR A 209 -44.97 38.59 -43.37
CA THR A 209 -44.71 37.77 -44.56
C THR A 209 -44.67 36.28 -44.21
N PRO A 210 -44.94 35.38 -45.18
CA PRO A 210 -44.84 33.93 -44.96
C PRO A 210 -43.46 33.48 -44.45
N GLU A 211 -42.38 34.12 -44.92
CA GLU A 211 -41.01 33.84 -44.46
C GLU A 211 -40.82 34.16 -42.97
N LYS A 212 -41.40 35.28 -42.51
CA LYS A 212 -41.32 35.71 -41.11
C LYS A 212 -42.14 34.80 -40.19
N GLN A 213 -43.31 34.33 -40.67
CA GLN A 213 -44.09 33.31 -39.98
C GLN A 213 -43.35 31.97 -39.86
N ALA A 214 -42.67 31.53 -40.94
CA ALA A 214 -41.85 30.32 -40.91
C ALA A 214 -40.68 30.45 -39.91
N TRP A 215 -40.04 31.63 -39.85
CA TRP A 215 -39.00 31.91 -38.85
C TRP A 215 -39.53 31.89 -37.41
N ILE A 216 -40.71 32.49 -37.15
CA ILE A 216 -41.35 32.47 -35.82
C ILE A 216 -41.66 31.02 -35.39
N ALA A 217 -42.20 30.20 -36.29
CA ALA A 217 -42.48 28.80 -36.02
C ALA A 217 -41.19 28.00 -35.72
N TRP A 218 -40.13 28.21 -36.50
CA TRP A 218 -38.82 27.62 -36.24
C TRP A 218 -38.24 28.06 -34.89
N ALA A 219 -38.31 29.36 -34.57
CA ALA A 219 -37.75 29.91 -33.33
C ALA A 219 -38.50 29.39 -32.09
N ASN A 220 -39.83 29.23 -32.17
CA ASN A 220 -40.62 28.59 -31.11
C ASN A 220 -40.24 27.12 -30.93
N ALA A 221 -40.04 26.37 -32.02
CA ALA A 221 -39.57 24.99 -31.93
C ALA A 221 -38.18 24.89 -31.26
N LYS A 222 -37.29 25.86 -31.48
CA LYS A 222 -35.99 25.94 -30.77
C LYS A 222 -36.14 26.31 -29.30
N ALA A 223 -37.09 27.18 -28.94
CA ALA A 223 -37.40 27.48 -27.54
C ALA A 223 -37.93 26.25 -26.79
N ASP A 224 -38.79 25.47 -27.44
CA ASP A 224 -39.32 24.21 -26.91
C ASP A 224 -38.24 23.13 -26.74
N TRP A 225 -37.26 23.04 -27.63
CA TRP A 225 -36.11 22.14 -27.47
C TRP A 225 -35.21 22.53 -26.28
N ILE A 226 -35.06 23.82 -26.00
CA ILE A 226 -34.26 24.29 -24.86
C ILE A 226 -35.00 24.05 -23.54
N ASP A 227 -36.32 24.13 -23.53
CA ASP A 227 -37.16 24.01 -22.34
C ASP A 227 -37.11 22.59 -21.76
N PRO A 228 -36.61 22.38 -20.52
CA PRO A 228 -36.54 21.07 -19.91
C PRO A 228 -37.91 20.45 -19.60
N LEU A 229 -38.99 21.24 -19.58
CA LEU A 229 -40.35 20.76 -19.35
C LEU A 229 -41.03 20.30 -20.65
N VAL A 230 -40.54 20.76 -21.80
CA VAL A 230 -41.05 20.39 -23.11
C VAL A 230 -40.09 19.36 -23.70
N LYS A 231 -40.46 18.07 -23.63
CA LYS A 231 -39.67 16.99 -24.23
C LYS A 231 -39.80 17.04 -25.75
N ARG A 232 -39.02 17.89 -26.39
CA ARG A 232 -38.95 18.03 -27.84
C ARG A 232 -37.51 17.89 -28.28
N ASP A 233 -37.23 16.88 -29.09
CA ASP A 233 -35.92 16.68 -29.69
C ASP A 233 -35.78 17.57 -30.94
N ASP A 234 -34.57 18.07 -31.18
CA ASP A 234 -34.22 18.83 -32.37
C ASP A 234 -33.46 17.96 -33.37
N PRO A 235 -34.01 17.68 -34.56
CA PRO A 235 -33.41 16.76 -35.52
C PRO A 235 -31.99 17.13 -35.98
N ILE A 236 -31.59 18.40 -35.84
CA ILE A 236 -30.29 18.89 -36.29
C ILE A 236 -29.33 19.02 -35.11
N LEU A 237 -29.78 19.59 -33.98
CA LEU A 237 -28.90 19.89 -32.84
C LEU A 237 -28.70 18.70 -31.91
N ASP A 238 -29.59 17.71 -31.90
CA ASP A 238 -29.41 16.46 -31.16
C ASP A 238 -28.73 15.36 -32.00
N ALA A 239 -28.55 15.58 -33.31
CA ALA A 239 -27.80 14.68 -34.16
C ALA A 239 -26.31 14.72 -33.81
N PRO A 240 -25.59 13.58 -33.88
CA PRO A 240 -24.15 13.57 -33.73
C PRO A 240 -23.52 14.46 -34.81
N GLU A 241 -22.52 15.25 -34.40
CA GLU A 241 -21.83 16.15 -35.32
C GLU A 241 -21.33 15.36 -36.53
N PRO A 242 -21.71 15.77 -37.77
CA PRO A 242 -21.30 15.04 -38.95
C PRO A 242 -19.78 15.09 -39.06
N ARG A 243 -19.16 13.92 -39.21
CA ARG A 243 -17.72 13.83 -39.43
C ARG A 243 -17.38 14.37 -40.81
N GLU A 244 -16.35 15.20 -40.90
CA GLU A 244 -15.79 15.58 -42.19
C GLU A 244 -15.38 14.31 -42.95
N PRO A 245 -15.80 14.15 -44.22
CA PRO A 245 -15.42 12.99 -45.01
C PRO A 245 -13.90 12.95 -45.18
N SER A 246 -13.26 11.84 -44.82
CA SER A 246 -11.84 11.63 -45.05
C SER A 246 -11.63 11.01 -46.44
N LEU A 247 -10.60 11.44 -47.17
CA LEU A 247 -10.21 10.81 -48.44
C LEU A 247 -9.86 9.31 -48.27
N TRP A 248 -9.56 8.89 -47.04
CA TRP A 248 -9.25 7.51 -46.69
C TRP A 248 -10.48 6.63 -46.39
N ASP A 249 -11.68 7.22 -46.37
CA ASP A 249 -12.96 6.49 -46.20
C ASP A 249 -13.61 6.11 -47.56
N PHE A 250 -12.97 6.44 -48.68
CA PHE A 250 -13.36 6.13 -50.07
C PHE A 250 -12.23 5.40 -50.81
#